data_AF-A0A382QQZ3-F1
#
_entry.id   AF-A0A382QQZ3-F1
#
_cell.length_a   1.000
_cell.length_b   1.000
_cell.length_c   1.000
_cell.angle_alpha   90.00
_cell.angle_beta   90.00
_cell.angle_gamma   90.00
#
_symmetry.space_group_name_H-M   'P 1'
#
loop_
_entity.id
_entity.type
_entity.pdbx_description
1 polymer ?
#
loop_
_entity_poly.entity_id
_entity_poly.type
_entity_poly.pdbx_seq_one_letter_code
_entity_poly.pdbx_strand_id
1 'polypeptide(L)' 'RVAAKEWLDYSIDSGDKRAVFCVYRRAHDFPLYEIHKLALGTGKAGDFLIVKKGSLVKVSRTLNSALHIFEPPLRAVP' A
#
# COMPACT_ATOMS: atom_id res chain seq x y z
N ARG A 1 7.43 11.42 -7.90
CA ARG A 1 8.34 10.57 -8.70
C ARG A 1 7.98 9.12 -8.40
N VAL A 2 7.28 8.41 -9.29
CA VAL A 2 7.02 6.96 -9.12
C VAL A 2 8.38 6.29 -9.00
N ALA A 3 8.63 5.67 -7.84
CA ALA A 3 9.96 5.38 -7.34
C ALA A 3 10.82 4.64 -8.39
N ALA A 4 11.94 5.25 -8.77
CA ALA A 4 13.09 4.58 -9.37
C ALA A 4 12.81 3.55 -10.50
N LYS A 5 11.81 3.77 -11.37
CA LYS A 5 11.47 2.86 -12.50
C LYS A 5 11.12 1.40 -12.12
N GLU A 6 10.85 1.08 -10.86
CA GLU A 6 10.61 -0.33 -10.46
C GLU A 6 9.14 -0.76 -10.47
N TRP A 7 8.20 0.18 -10.53
CA TRP A 7 6.76 -0.13 -10.56
C TRP A 7 6.34 -0.25 -12.01
N LEU A 8 6.21 -1.49 -12.48
CA LEU A 8 5.93 -1.80 -13.88
C LEU A 8 4.44 -1.92 -14.18
N ASP A 9 3.61 -2.23 -13.17
CA ASP A 9 2.16 -2.36 -13.34
C ASP A 9 1.40 -2.12 -12.01
N TYR A 10 0.13 -1.74 -12.10
CA TYR A 10 -0.78 -1.59 -10.96
C TYR A 10 -2.23 -1.91 -11.34
N SER A 11 -3.01 -2.35 -10.36
CA SER A 11 -4.47 -2.51 -10.50
C SER A 11 -5.18 -1.79 -9.36
N ILE A 12 -6.43 -1.40 -9.60
CA ILE A 12 -7.31 -0.82 -8.60
C ILE A 12 -8.62 -1.57 -8.64
N ASP A 13 -8.98 -2.16 -7.52
CA ASP A 13 -10.23 -2.88 -7.34
C ASP A 13 -11.06 -2.19 -6.26
N SER A 14 -12.25 -1.73 -6.61
CA SER A 14 -13.20 -1.13 -5.67
C SER A 14 -14.35 -2.08 -5.40
N GLY A 15 -14.59 -2.40 -4.13
CA GLY A 15 -15.80 -3.07 -3.66
C GLY A 15 -16.50 -2.26 -2.58
N ASP A 16 -17.70 -2.69 -2.20
CA ASP A 16 -18.60 -1.91 -1.31
C ASP A 16 -17.98 -1.47 0.03
N LYS A 17 -17.06 -2.27 0.57
CA LYS A 17 -16.47 -2.04 1.90
C LYS A 17 -14.99 -1.68 1.87
N ARG A 18 -14.34 -1.76 0.70
CA ARG A 18 -12.92 -1.46 0.56
C ARG A 18 -12.55 -1.15 -0.89
N ALA A 19 -11.57 -0.28 -1.05
CA ALA A 19 -10.80 -0.16 -2.28
C ALA A 19 -9.41 -0.74 -2.05
N VAL A 20 -8.90 -1.51 -3.02
CA VAL A 20 -7.58 -2.13 -2.97
C VAL A 20 -6.77 -1.60 -4.14
N PHE A 21 -5.55 -1.14 -3.86
CA PHE A 21 -4.57 -0.73 -4.86
C PHE A 21 -3.40 -1.71 -4.82
N CYS A 22 -3.21 -2.46 -5.90
CA CYS A 22 -2.16 -3.47 -6.01
C CYS A 22 -0.98 -2.91 -6.80
N VAL A 23 0.23 -3.09 -6.27
CA VAL A 23 1.48 -2.72 -6.92
C VAL A 23 2.23 -3.98 -7.32
N TYR A 24 2.57 -4.10 -8.59
CA TYR A 24 3.27 -5.26 -9.13
C TYR A 24 4.71 -4.92 -9.46
N ARG A 25 5.60 -5.90 -9.23
CA ARG A 25 6.99 -5.80 -9.71
C ARG A 25 7.07 -6.02 -11.22
N ARG A 26 6.21 -6.87 -11.79
CA ARG A 26 6.09 -7.20 -13.22
C ARG A 26 4.63 -7.53 -13.54
N ALA A 27 4.22 -7.37 -14.80
CA ALA A 27 2.90 -7.81 -15.25
C ALA A 27 2.69 -9.31 -14.97
N HIS A 28 1.47 -9.72 -14.61
CA HIS A 28 1.06 -11.10 -14.24
C HIS A 28 1.68 -11.73 -12.99
N ASP A 29 2.46 -10.98 -12.19
CA ASP A 29 3.00 -11.48 -10.93
C ASP A 29 1.98 -11.36 -9.78
N PHE A 30 2.23 -12.03 -8.65
CA PHE A 30 1.48 -11.72 -7.42
C PHE A 30 1.78 -10.27 -6.98
N PRO A 31 0.80 -9.53 -6.40
CA PRO A 31 1.03 -8.18 -5.92
C PRO A 31 2.20 -8.14 -4.92
N LEU A 32 3.16 -7.24 -5.16
CA LEU A 32 4.24 -7.00 -4.22
C LEU A 32 3.70 -6.29 -2.98
N TYR A 33 2.82 -5.31 -3.21
CA TYR A 33 2.09 -4.61 -2.17
C TYR A 33 0.61 -4.51 -2.53
N GLU A 34 -0.24 -4.56 -1.51
CA GLU A 34 -1.65 -4.19 -1.61
C GLU A 34 -1.94 -3.11 -0.57
N ILE A 35 -2.54 -2.03 -1.02
CA ILE A 35 -2.96 -0.90 -0.18
C ILE A 35 -4.47 -0.93 -0.10
N HIS A 36 -5.00 -1.35 1.05
CA HIS A 36 -6.44 -1.43 1.29
C HIS A 36 -6.88 -0.14 1.97
N LYS A 37 -7.84 0.57 1.38
CA LYS A 37 -8.62 1.63 2.02
C LYS A 37 -9.98 1.07 2.41
N LEU A 38 -10.26 1.02 3.71
CA LEU A 38 -11.54 0.55 4.22
C LEU A 38 -12.58 1.67 4.21
N ALA A 39 -13.86 1.29 4.10
CA ALA A 39 -14.96 2.23 4.30
C ALA A 39 -14.96 2.74 5.75
N LEU A 40 -15.33 4.00 5.94
CA LEU A 40 -15.43 4.61 7.27
C LEU A 40 -16.31 3.75 8.20
N GLY A 41 -15.81 3.49 9.41
CA GLY A 41 -16.53 2.70 10.42
C GLY A 41 -16.38 1.17 10.29
N THR A 42 -15.75 0.66 9.24
CA THR A 42 -15.48 -0.80 9.09
C THR A 42 -14.10 -1.22 9.63
N GLY A 43 -13.16 -0.27 9.72
CA GLY A 43 -11.79 -0.50 10.19
C GLY A 43 -11.66 -0.51 11.71
N LYS A 44 -11.89 -1.66 12.36
CA LYS A 44 -11.66 -1.81 13.81
C LYS A 44 -10.21 -1.48 14.25
N ALA A 45 -9.25 -1.57 13.33
CA ALA A 45 -7.82 -1.33 13.60
C ALA A 45 -7.24 -0.09 12.85
N GLY A 46 -8.02 0.58 11.99
CA GLY A 46 -7.58 1.68 11.12
C GLY A 46 -8.24 1.64 9.74
N ASP A 47 -8.18 2.75 9.02
CA ASP A 47 -8.83 2.94 7.71
C ASP A 47 -7.96 2.49 6.53
N PHE A 48 -6.66 2.25 6.77
CA PHE A 48 -5.70 1.83 5.77
C PHE A 48 -4.90 0.61 6.24
N LEU A 49 -4.73 -0.39 5.36
CA LEU A 49 -3.91 -1.57 5.60
C LEU A 49 -2.93 -1.74 4.46
N ILE A 50 -1.69 -2.09 4.79
CA ILE A 50 -0.67 -2.44 3.82
C ILE A 50 -0.31 -3.90 3.97
N VAL A 51 -0.49 -4.67 2.90
CA VAL A 51 -0.07 -6.05 2.77
C VAL A 51 1.13 -6.10 1.85
N LYS A 52 2.16 -6.87 2.22
CA LYS A 52 3.35 -7.13 1.41
C LYS A 52 3.46 -8.63 1.17
N LYS A 53 3.32 -9.06 -0.08
CA LYS A 53 3.34 -10.49 -0.45
C LYS A 53 2.46 -11.37 0.46
N GLY A 54 1.21 -10.95 0.68
CA GLY A 54 0.24 -11.66 1.53
C GLY A 54 0.35 -11.41 3.04
N SER A 55 1.44 -10.78 3.53
CA SER A 55 1.61 -10.49 4.96
C SER A 55 1.20 -9.05 5.30
N LEU A 56 0.34 -8.88 6.31
CA LEU A 56 -0.01 -7.55 6.84
C LEU A 56 1.23 -6.92 7.51
N VAL A 57 1.69 -5.78 6.99
CA VAL A 57 2.89 -5.09 7.50
C VAL A 57 2.58 -3.77 8.19
N LYS A 58 1.44 -3.14 7.89
CA LYS A 58 1.04 -1.87 8.49
C LYS A 58 -0.47 -1.74 8.55
N VAL A 59 -0.95 -1.17 9.64
CA VAL A 59 -2.31 -0.64 9.78
C VAL A 59 -2.19 0.82 10.23
N SER A 60 -2.98 1.71 9.64
CA SER A 60 -3.00 3.13 10.03
C SER A 60 -4.38 3.75 9.84
N ARG A 61 -4.61 4.89 10.51
CA ARG A 61 -5.83 5.71 10.33
C ARG A 61 -5.71 6.72 9.18
N THR A 62 -4.50 7.04 8.77
CA THR A 62 -4.24 8.02 7.71
C THR A 62 -3.42 7.40 6.59
N LEU A 63 -3.66 7.85 5.36
CA LEU A 63 -2.94 7.39 4.19
C LEU A 63 -1.44 7.71 4.30
N ASN A 64 -1.07 8.93 4.72
CA ASN A 64 0.34 9.31 4.90
C ASN A 64 1.10 8.34 5.81
N SER A 65 0.52 7.97 6.95
CA SER A 65 1.14 7.01 7.87
C SER A 65 1.27 5.61 7.27
N ALA A 66 0.34 5.22 6.39
CA ALA A 66 0.40 3.96 5.65
C ALA A 66 1.56 3.97 4.64
N LEU A 67 1.70 5.09 3.90
CA LEU A 67 2.66 5.23 2.82
C LEU A 67 4.11 5.44 3.28
N HIS A 68 4.33 5.80 4.55
CA HIS A 68 5.67 5.99 5.12
C HIS A 68 6.56 4.73 4.98
N ILE A 69 5.98 3.53 4.79
CA ILE A 69 6.78 2.31 4.56
C ILE A 69 7.55 2.33 3.22
N PHE A 70 7.15 3.19 2.29
CA PHE A 70 7.75 3.32 0.97
C PHE A 70 8.80 4.43 0.91
N GLU A 71 8.95 5.21 1.99
CA GLU A 71 9.94 6.26 2.05
C GLU A 71 11.34 5.64 2.20
N PRO A 72 12.36 6.20 1.51
CA PRO A 72 13.73 5.75 1.69
C PRO A 72 14.16 5.97 3.15
N PRO A 73 15.04 5.12 3.70
CA PRO A 73 15.57 5.35 5.03
C PRO A 73 16.21 6.72 5.11
N LEU A 74 15.90 7.47 6.17
CA LEU A 74 16.49 8.77 6.44
C LEU A 74 18.01 8.62 6.42
N ARG A 75 18.66 9.39 5.54
CA ARG A 75 20.11 9.42 5.43
C ARG A 75 20.58 10.71 6.07
N ALA A 76 21.41 10.61 7.11
CA ALA A 76 22.08 11.78 7.67
C ALA A 76 22.99 12.38 6.58
N VAL A 77 22.82 13.66 6.30
CA VAL A 77 23.70 14.42 5.41
C VAL A 77 24.68 15.16 6.31
N PRO A 78 26.01 14.93 6.18
CA PRO A 78 27.03 15.63 6.96
C PRO A 78 27.16 17.11 6.56
#